data_AF-A0A931RLI2-F1
#
_entry.id   AF-A0A931RLI2-F1
#
_cell.length_a   1.000
_cell.length_b   1.000
_cell.length_c   1.000
_cell.angle_alpha   90.00
_cell.angle_beta   90.00
_cell.angle_gamma   90.00
#
_symmetry.space_group_name_H-M   'P 1'
#
loop_
_entity.id
_entity.type
_entity.pdbx_description
1 polymer ?
#
loop_
_entity_poly.entity_id
_entity_poly.type
_entity_poly.pdbx_seq_one_letter_code
_entity_poly.pdbx_strand_id
1 'polypeptide(L)'
;MKIIKSNRGHIVFLYCQICNKKFRLSLYKINHGMGKYCSKQCYGAAVKGSKRPFIGEKISKTKHAKGKYVNFICEVCKKQTLLSPSHAEGRRTCSRECMGILVSHRLKKMWENPPDSLIEKIRTATIKRRKNGRINKETKPEKMFREELERKNIVFEQQFGFGGMMIADFYIPSLQAFIFVDGSYWHNLPSSQEKDWQQMQYAKAKGMKAYRFTDKQIFKNVSKCVDLVLEDAEQPLSFGDLIDRFTILGIKTQLANGDKLKQIIKDYRRMNKLLLAGIEHYKYSSPEEIIRLIKDLLDTNIYIFNLVEKIKNNKHTREDAKKAQDLNQHRSELLNALNKEFRQKENNIRV
;
A
#
# COMPACT_ATOMS: atom_id res chain seq x y z
N MET A 1 -19.28 44.64 -22.02
CA MET A 1 -19.17 43.63 -20.93
C MET A 1 -17.82 43.80 -20.24
N LYS A 2 -17.77 44.25 -18.98
CA LYS A 2 -16.49 44.35 -18.24
C LYS A 2 -16.18 43.00 -17.57
N ILE A 3 -15.16 42.30 -18.05
CA ILE A 3 -14.70 41.03 -17.48
C ILE A 3 -13.68 41.34 -16.39
N ILE A 4 -14.00 41.03 -15.13
CA ILE A 4 -13.06 41.13 -14.01
C ILE A 4 -12.50 39.72 -13.76
N LYS A 5 -11.20 39.52 -13.95
CA LYS A 5 -10.57 38.21 -13.69
C LYS A 5 -10.40 38.01 -12.17
N SER A 6 -10.86 36.88 -11.65
CA SER A 6 -10.61 36.45 -10.26
C SER A 6 -9.86 35.11 -10.28
N ASN A 7 -8.94 34.89 -9.33
CA ASN A 7 -8.08 33.70 -9.27
C ASN A 7 -8.83 32.38 -8.91
N ARG A 8 -10.15 32.40 -8.72
CA ARG A 8 -10.97 31.21 -8.40
C ARG A 8 -12.18 31.06 -9.31
N GLY A 9 -11.91 31.01 -10.62
CA GLY A 9 -12.91 30.89 -11.68
C GLY A 9 -13.29 32.24 -12.26
N HIS A 10 -13.46 32.26 -13.59
CA HIS A 10 -13.87 33.45 -14.34
C HIS A 10 -15.34 33.79 -14.02
N ILE A 11 -15.53 34.65 -13.02
CA ILE A 11 -16.83 35.25 -12.70
C ILE A 11 -16.96 36.53 -13.52
N VAL A 12 -18.07 36.67 -14.25
CA VAL A 12 -18.41 37.86 -15.03
C VAL A 12 -19.63 38.53 -14.41
N PHE A 13 -19.60 39.87 -14.34
CA PHE A 13 -20.76 40.66 -13.95
C PHE A 13 -21.58 41.04 -15.18
N LEU A 14 -22.88 40.77 -15.13
CA LEU A 14 -23.86 41.04 -16.16
C LEU A 14 -25.02 41.85 -15.58
N TYR A 15 -25.82 42.47 -16.45
CA TYR A 15 -27.03 43.18 -16.08
C TYR A 15 -28.24 42.44 -16.65
N CYS A 16 -29.27 42.25 -15.82
CA CYS A 16 -30.49 41.56 -16.23
C CYS A 16 -31.24 42.38 -17.29
N GLN A 17 -31.64 41.77 -18.41
CA GLN A 17 -32.36 42.47 -19.47
C GLN A 17 -33.80 42.91 -19.09
N ILE A 18 -34.33 42.43 -17.97
CA ILE A 18 -35.69 42.75 -17.52
C ILE A 18 -35.71 43.78 -16.38
N CYS A 19 -34.92 43.56 -15.33
CA CYS A 19 -34.93 44.44 -14.16
C CYS A 19 -33.65 45.29 -14.02
N ASN A 20 -32.73 45.21 -14.98
CA ASN A 20 -31.43 45.88 -14.99
C ASN A 20 -30.55 45.64 -13.74
N LYS A 21 -30.86 44.63 -12.91
CA LYS A 21 -30.08 44.29 -11.73
C LYS A 21 -28.74 43.66 -12.12
N LYS A 22 -27.65 44.14 -11.54
CA LYS A 22 -26.29 43.56 -11.68
C LYS A 22 -26.23 42.21 -10.97
N PHE A 23 -25.73 41.18 -11.65
CA PHE A 23 -25.58 39.84 -11.11
C PHE A 23 -24.31 39.15 -11.63
N ARG A 24 -23.86 38.12 -10.93
CA ARG A 24 -22.61 37.40 -11.23
C ARG A 24 -22.90 36.01 -11.80
N LEU A 25 -22.16 35.61 -12.82
CA LEU A 25 -22.24 34.29 -13.44
C LEU A 25 -20.85 33.75 -13.75
N SER A 26 -20.71 32.42 -13.73
CA SER A 26 -19.50 31.77 -14.22
C SER A 26 -19.48 31.77 -15.75
N LEU A 27 -18.29 31.87 -16.34
CA LEU A 27 -18.08 31.83 -17.79
C LEU A 27 -18.69 30.56 -18.42
N TYR A 28 -18.61 29.42 -17.72
CA TYR A 28 -19.26 28.16 -18.14
C TYR A 28 -20.76 28.35 -18.42
N LYS A 29 -21.50 29.00 -17.50
CA LYS A 29 -22.94 29.23 -17.68
C LYS A 29 -23.23 30.20 -18.82
N ILE A 30 -22.38 31.20 -19.01
CA ILE A 30 -22.49 32.16 -20.12
C ILE A 30 -22.32 31.44 -21.47
N ASN A 31 -21.32 30.55 -21.58
CA ASN A 31 -21.08 29.75 -22.78
C ASN A 31 -22.24 28.77 -23.09
N HIS A 32 -23.07 28.41 -22.11
CA HIS A 32 -24.29 27.60 -22.29
C HIS A 32 -25.55 28.46 -22.51
N GLY A 33 -25.39 29.71 -22.94
CA GLY A 33 -26.50 30.61 -23.27
C GLY A 33 -27.24 31.18 -22.06
N MET A 34 -26.74 30.99 -20.84
CA MET A 34 -27.29 31.66 -19.66
C MET A 34 -26.72 33.09 -19.54
N GLY A 35 -27.34 33.93 -18.71
CA GLY A 35 -26.84 35.28 -18.42
C GLY A 35 -27.62 36.45 -18.98
N LYS A 36 -28.76 36.20 -19.63
CA LYS A 36 -29.72 37.25 -19.98
C LYS A 36 -30.53 37.76 -18.78
N TYR A 37 -30.75 36.90 -17.79
CA TYR A 37 -31.66 37.19 -16.66
C TYR A 37 -31.05 36.79 -15.32
N CYS A 38 -31.26 37.62 -14.30
CA CYS A 38 -30.72 37.38 -12.96
C CYS A 38 -31.51 36.34 -12.15
N SER A 39 -32.73 36.00 -12.55
CA SER A 39 -33.61 35.08 -11.82
C SER A 39 -34.59 34.33 -12.74
N LYS A 40 -35.19 33.24 -12.22
CA LYS A 40 -36.29 32.52 -12.89
C LYS A 40 -37.49 33.41 -13.15
N GLN A 41 -37.77 34.37 -12.26
CA GLN A 41 -38.87 35.32 -12.42
C GLN A 41 -38.62 36.25 -13.61
N CYS A 42 -37.40 36.80 -13.75
CA CYS A 42 -37.04 37.63 -14.90
C CYS A 42 -37.04 36.84 -16.20
N TYR A 43 -36.55 35.59 -16.19
CA TYR A 43 -36.68 34.70 -17.35
C TYR A 43 -38.15 34.47 -17.73
N GLY A 44 -39.01 34.15 -16.76
CA GLY A 44 -40.44 33.96 -16.97
C GLY A 44 -41.13 35.21 -17.51
N ALA A 45 -40.80 36.39 -16.99
CA ALA A 45 -41.33 37.67 -17.48
C ALA A 45 -40.91 37.94 -18.94
N ALA A 46 -39.66 37.65 -19.30
CA ALA A 46 -39.18 37.77 -20.68
C ALA A 46 -39.91 36.82 -21.63
N VAL A 47 -40.14 35.58 -21.21
CA VAL A 47 -40.89 34.59 -22.00
C VAL A 47 -42.36 34.97 -22.16
N LYS A 48 -43.01 35.49 -21.11
CA LYS A 48 -44.42 35.96 -21.18
C LYS A 48 -44.59 37.18 -22.09
N GLY A 49 -43.61 38.08 -22.12
CA GLY A 49 -43.63 39.27 -22.98
C GLY A 49 -43.32 38.97 -24.45
N SER A 50 -42.55 37.91 -24.72
CA SER A 50 -42.40 37.44 -26.10
C SER A 50 -43.69 36.75 -26.55
N LYS A 51 -44.40 37.33 -27.52
CA LYS A 51 -45.47 36.67 -28.28
C LYS A 51 -44.89 35.52 -29.13
N ARG A 52 -44.10 34.63 -28.53
CA ARG A 52 -43.82 33.34 -29.14
C ARG A 52 -45.17 32.64 -29.19
N PRO A 53 -45.66 32.23 -30.37
CA PRO A 53 -46.85 31.41 -30.44
C PRO A 53 -46.61 30.25 -29.49
N PHE A 54 -47.46 30.16 -28.47
CA PHE A 54 -47.36 29.14 -27.46
C PHE A 54 -47.54 27.82 -28.22
N ILE A 55 -46.45 27.06 -28.44
CA ILE A 55 -46.53 25.75 -29.10
C ILE A 55 -47.50 24.83 -28.31
N GLY A 56 -47.84 25.18 -27.06
CA GLY A 56 -48.87 24.51 -26.27
C GLY A 56 -50.33 24.77 -26.67
N GLU A 57 -50.67 25.81 -27.44
CA GLU A 57 -52.09 26.11 -27.71
C GLU A 57 -52.71 25.25 -28.83
N LYS A 58 -51.87 24.61 -29.67
CA LYS A 58 -52.30 23.56 -30.61
C LYS A 58 -52.13 22.12 -30.08
N ILE A 59 -51.70 21.93 -28.82
CA ILE A 59 -51.62 20.58 -28.21
C ILE A 59 -52.90 20.23 -27.44
N SER A 60 -53.81 21.19 -27.18
CA SER A 60 -55.05 20.94 -26.42
C SER A 60 -56.10 20.09 -27.13
N LYS A 61 -55.86 19.64 -28.37
CA LYS A 61 -56.78 18.76 -29.12
C LYS A 61 -56.13 17.55 -29.81
N THR A 62 -54.82 17.33 -29.66
CA THR A 62 -54.33 15.96 -29.86
C THR A 62 -54.91 15.17 -28.69
N LYS A 63 -55.95 14.38 -28.96
CA LYS A 63 -56.40 13.27 -28.12
C LYS A 63 -55.14 12.67 -27.51
N HIS A 64 -54.81 13.03 -26.26
CA HIS A 64 -53.72 12.38 -25.56
C HIS A 64 -54.13 10.93 -25.60
N ALA A 65 -53.44 10.16 -26.45
CA ALA A 65 -53.67 8.74 -26.59
C ALA A 65 -53.80 8.25 -25.15
N LYS A 66 -54.93 7.60 -24.83
CA LYS A 66 -55.21 7.02 -23.51
C LYS A 66 -54.08 6.03 -23.24
N GLY A 67 -52.93 6.55 -22.80
CA GLY A 67 -51.73 5.80 -22.56
C GLY A 67 -52.12 4.88 -21.44
N LYS A 68 -52.12 3.57 -21.73
CA LYS A 68 -52.45 2.57 -20.72
C LYS A 68 -51.47 2.79 -19.57
N TYR A 69 -51.96 3.34 -18.46
CA TYR A 69 -51.19 3.40 -17.24
C TYR A 69 -50.95 1.97 -16.78
N VAL A 70 -49.75 1.71 -16.26
CA VAL A 70 -49.39 0.41 -15.71
C VAL A 70 -49.33 0.52 -14.19
N ASN A 71 -49.76 -0.54 -13.51
CA ASN A 71 -49.60 -0.68 -12.07
C ASN A 71 -48.11 -0.88 -11.75
N PHE A 72 -47.55 0.05 -10.99
CA PHE A 72 -46.18 -0.02 -10.49
C PHE A 72 -46.20 -0.23 -8.97
N ILE A 73 -45.40 -1.19 -8.48
CA ILE A 73 -45.28 -1.50 -7.05
C ILE A 73 -43.87 -1.13 -6.58
N CYS A 74 -43.76 -0.25 -5.58
CA CYS A 74 -42.46 0.12 -5.03
C CYS A 74 -41.80 -1.07 -4.31
N GLU A 75 -40.55 -1.39 -4.62
CA GLU A 75 -39.85 -2.50 -3.96
C GLU A 75 -39.60 -2.26 -2.46
N VAL A 76 -39.53 -1.00 -2.03
CA VAL A 76 -39.22 -0.58 -0.66
C VAL A 76 -40.49 -0.50 0.19
N CYS A 77 -41.41 0.42 -0.12
CA CYS A 77 -42.60 0.66 0.71
C CYS A 77 -43.83 -0.15 0.28
N LYS A 78 -43.75 -0.93 -0.81
CA LYS A 78 -44.85 -1.73 -1.39
C LYS A 78 -46.07 -0.93 -1.86
N LYS A 79 -46.03 0.41 -1.83
CA LYS A 79 -47.12 1.26 -2.34
C LYS A 79 -47.32 1.05 -3.85
N GLN A 80 -48.58 0.87 -4.24
CA GLN A 80 -48.99 0.78 -5.64
C GLN A 80 -49.29 2.17 -6.20
N THR A 81 -48.81 2.46 -7.41
CA THR A 81 -49.09 3.72 -8.12
C THR A 81 -49.26 3.48 -9.62
N LEU A 82 -50.11 4.26 -10.28
CA LEU A 82 -50.27 4.25 -11.73
C LEU A 82 -49.21 5.14 -12.39
N LEU A 83 -48.41 4.58 -13.29
CA LEU A 83 -47.39 5.30 -14.05
C LEU A 83 -47.59 5.09 -15.55
N SER A 84 -47.12 6.02 -16.38
CA SER A 84 -47.01 5.73 -17.82
C SER A 84 -45.97 4.62 -18.03
N PRO A 85 -46.11 3.77 -19.07
CA PRO A 85 -45.18 2.67 -19.33
C PRO A 85 -43.72 3.11 -19.32
N SER A 86 -43.41 4.24 -19.97
CA SER A 86 -42.07 4.85 -20.02
C SER A 86 -41.52 5.28 -18.66
N HIS A 87 -42.37 5.65 -17.69
CA HIS A 87 -41.95 6.02 -16.34
C HIS A 87 -41.86 4.82 -15.39
N ALA A 88 -42.56 3.73 -15.71
CA ALA A 88 -42.47 2.48 -14.97
C ALA A 88 -41.23 1.67 -15.37
N GLU A 89 -40.83 1.73 -16.64
CA GLU A 89 -39.65 1.05 -17.16
C GLU A 89 -38.38 1.48 -16.41
N GLY A 90 -37.68 0.50 -15.82
CA GLY A 90 -36.46 0.71 -15.04
C GLY A 90 -36.65 1.35 -13.66
N ARG A 91 -37.85 1.83 -13.32
CA ARG A 91 -38.13 2.40 -11.99
C ARG A 91 -38.33 1.28 -10.98
N ARG A 92 -37.72 1.42 -9.79
CA ARG A 92 -37.82 0.44 -8.68
C ARG A 92 -38.47 1.02 -7.43
N THR A 93 -38.60 2.35 -7.37
CA THR A 93 -39.13 3.05 -6.20
C THR A 93 -40.15 4.15 -6.56
N CYS A 94 -41.12 4.38 -5.68
CA CYS A 94 -42.15 5.39 -5.91
C CYS A 94 -41.64 6.82 -5.66
N SER A 95 -40.71 7.02 -4.71
CA SER A 95 -40.20 8.32 -4.30
C SER A 95 -38.67 8.36 -4.23
N ARG A 96 -38.11 9.58 -4.13
CA ARG A 96 -36.68 9.79 -3.87
C ARG A 96 -36.24 9.20 -2.53
N GLU A 97 -37.09 9.28 -1.51
CA GLU A 97 -36.83 8.68 -0.18
C GLU A 97 -36.70 7.16 -0.29
N CYS A 98 -37.65 6.49 -0.96
CA CYS A 98 -37.57 5.06 -1.21
C CYS A 98 -36.34 4.70 -2.06
N MET A 99 -35.96 5.54 -3.04
CA MET A 99 -34.72 5.33 -3.79
C MET A 99 -33.49 5.38 -2.87
N GLY A 100 -33.44 6.34 -1.93
CA GLY A 100 -32.38 6.45 -0.94
C GLY A 100 -32.27 5.19 -0.06
N ILE A 101 -33.40 4.67 0.42
CA ILE A 101 -33.45 3.44 1.21
C ILE A 101 -32.97 2.24 0.38
N LEU A 102 -33.44 2.10 -0.87
CA LEU A 102 -33.04 1.01 -1.77
C LEU A 102 -31.54 1.02 -2.06
N VAL A 103 -30.96 2.20 -2.31
CA VAL A 103 -29.53 2.38 -2.53
C VAL A 103 -28.76 2.06 -1.25
N SER A 104 -29.20 2.56 -0.10
CA SER A 104 -28.58 2.27 1.20
C SER A 104 -28.55 0.77 1.50
N HIS A 105 -29.67 0.07 1.31
CA HIS A 105 -29.76 -1.38 1.50
C HIS A 105 -28.87 -2.16 0.53
N ARG A 106 -28.81 -1.73 -0.75
CA ARG A 106 -27.89 -2.33 -1.74
C ARG A 106 -26.44 -2.11 -1.37
N LEU A 107 -26.08 -0.90 -0.96
CA LEU A 107 -24.73 -0.60 -0.48
C LEU A 107 -24.41 -1.45 0.74
N LYS A 108 -25.31 -1.54 1.72
CA LYS A 108 -25.12 -2.39 2.91
C LYS A 108 -24.83 -3.84 2.52
N LYS A 109 -25.67 -4.45 1.66
CA LYS A 109 -25.43 -5.82 1.16
C LYS A 109 -24.11 -5.96 0.40
N MET A 110 -23.76 -4.97 -0.41
CA MET A 110 -22.49 -4.93 -1.15
C MET A 110 -21.28 -4.78 -0.21
N TRP A 111 -21.42 -4.11 0.93
CA TRP A 111 -20.35 -3.98 1.93
C TRP A 111 -20.26 -5.15 2.90
N GLU A 112 -21.36 -5.87 3.13
CA GLU A 112 -21.37 -7.12 3.90
C GLU A 112 -20.61 -8.23 3.17
N ASN A 113 -20.71 -8.31 1.84
CA ASN A 113 -19.96 -9.26 0.99
C ASN A 113 -19.49 -8.59 -0.31
N PRO A 114 -18.45 -7.73 -0.26
CA PRO A 114 -17.96 -7.04 -1.44
C PRO A 114 -17.31 -8.03 -2.40
N PRO A 115 -17.61 -7.97 -3.72
CA PRO A 115 -16.92 -8.82 -4.69
C PRO A 115 -15.43 -8.46 -4.73
N ASP A 116 -14.55 -9.45 -4.87
CA ASP A 116 -13.09 -9.26 -4.86
C ASP A 116 -12.63 -8.17 -5.85
N SER A 117 -13.26 -8.10 -7.02
CA SER A 117 -12.99 -7.08 -8.03
C SER A 117 -13.25 -5.64 -7.55
N LEU A 118 -14.22 -5.43 -6.65
CA LEU A 118 -14.51 -4.13 -6.05
C LEU A 118 -13.51 -3.80 -4.96
N ILE A 119 -13.16 -4.78 -4.11
CA ILE A 119 -12.13 -4.64 -3.07
C ILE A 119 -10.82 -4.19 -3.74
N GLU A 120 -10.42 -4.88 -4.81
CA GLU A 120 -9.20 -4.56 -5.53
C GLU A 120 -9.28 -3.16 -6.17
N LYS A 121 -10.40 -2.78 -6.80
CA LYS A 121 -10.57 -1.41 -7.33
C LYS A 121 -10.47 -0.32 -6.25
N ILE A 122 -11.13 -0.50 -5.11
CA ILE A 122 -11.08 0.44 -3.98
C ILE A 122 -9.64 0.56 -3.50
N ARG A 123 -8.95 -0.57 -3.42
CA ARG A 123 -7.57 -0.63 -2.98
C ARG A 123 -6.60 0.02 -3.96
N THR A 124 -6.64 -0.33 -5.24
CA THR A 124 -5.82 0.31 -6.28
C THR A 124 -6.07 1.82 -6.30
N ALA A 125 -7.34 2.25 -6.14
CA ALA A 125 -7.69 3.67 -6.05
C ALA A 125 -7.09 4.33 -4.80
N THR A 126 -7.09 3.64 -3.66
CA THR A 126 -6.51 4.12 -2.39
C THR A 126 -4.99 4.28 -2.51
N ILE A 127 -4.31 3.27 -3.04
CA ILE A 127 -2.87 3.31 -3.34
C ILE A 127 -2.55 4.47 -4.28
N LYS A 128 -3.33 4.63 -5.37
CA LYS A 128 -3.15 5.72 -6.33
C LYS A 128 -3.36 7.11 -5.69
N ARG A 129 -4.36 7.24 -4.81
CA ARG A 129 -4.62 8.51 -4.10
C ARG A 129 -3.50 8.86 -3.10
N ARG A 130 -2.96 7.86 -2.39
CA ARG A 130 -1.80 8.01 -1.51
C ARG A 130 -0.54 8.39 -2.29
N LYS A 131 -0.23 7.66 -3.38
CA LYS A 131 0.90 7.97 -4.29
C LYS A 131 0.85 9.39 -4.85
N ASN A 132 -0.35 9.89 -5.14
CA ASN A 132 -0.57 11.24 -5.65
C ASN A 132 -0.59 12.32 -4.55
N GLY A 133 -0.27 11.99 -3.30
CA GLY A 133 -0.26 12.92 -2.16
C GLY A 133 -1.65 13.43 -1.73
N ARG A 134 -2.74 12.94 -2.32
CA ARG A 134 -4.10 13.42 -2.04
C ARG A 134 -4.65 12.98 -0.68
N ILE A 135 -4.03 11.98 -0.06
CA ILE A 135 -4.38 11.46 1.28
C ILE A 135 -3.15 11.50 2.22
N ASN A 136 -2.05 12.17 1.83
CA ASN A 136 -0.83 12.21 2.64
C ASN A 136 -0.90 13.25 3.75
N LYS A 137 -1.77 13.04 4.73
CA LYS A 137 -1.55 13.64 6.04
C LYS A 137 -0.99 12.55 6.95
N GLU A 138 0.33 12.42 6.93
CA GLU A 138 1.08 11.68 7.96
C GLU A 138 0.54 12.11 9.31
N THR A 139 0.10 11.15 10.12
CA THR A 139 -0.44 11.48 11.44
C THR A 139 0.70 11.95 12.35
N LYS A 140 0.37 12.69 13.41
CA LYS A 140 1.40 13.14 14.38
C LYS A 140 2.24 11.98 14.96
N PRO A 141 1.67 10.84 15.39
CA PRO A 141 2.48 9.72 15.87
C PRO A 141 3.30 9.06 14.76
N GLU A 142 2.77 8.90 13.54
CA GLU A 142 3.57 8.42 12.39
C GLU A 142 4.78 9.31 12.15
N LYS A 143 4.57 10.64 12.13
CA LYS A 143 5.65 11.61 11.95
C LYS A 143 6.75 11.46 13.00
N MET A 144 6.37 11.35 14.28
CA MET A 144 7.33 11.15 15.37
C MET A 144 8.10 9.84 15.20
N PHE A 145 7.43 8.77 14.78
CA PHE A 145 8.06 7.48 14.53
C PHE A 145 9.05 7.54 13.36
N ARG A 146 8.66 8.19 12.25
CA ARG A 146 9.53 8.44 11.08
C ARG A 146 10.80 9.18 11.49
N GLU A 147 10.65 10.30 12.20
CA GLU A 147 11.78 11.13 12.63
C GLU A 147 12.72 10.36 13.56
N GLU A 148 12.21 9.47 14.41
CA GLU A 148 13.02 8.64 15.29
C GLU A 148 13.80 7.55 14.51
N LEU A 149 13.18 6.94 13.50
CA LEU A 149 13.88 6.00 12.60
C LEU A 149 15.00 6.71 11.82
N GLU A 150 14.73 7.91 11.29
CA GLU A 150 15.71 8.75 10.60
C GLU A 150 16.86 9.14 11.53
N ARG A 151 16.55 9.57 12.76
CA ARG A 151 17.53 9.94 13.78
C ARG A 151 18.49 8.80 14.13
N LYS A 152 18.00 7.56 14.13
CA LYS A 152 18.80 6.33 14.36
C LYS A 152 19.44 5.78 13.07
N ASN A 153 19.33 6.47 11.94
CA ASN A 153 19.84 6.05 10.63
C ASN A 153 19.33 4.67 10.17
N ILE A 154 18.07 4.35 10.49
CA ILE A 154 17.43 3.10 10.08
C ILE A 154 16.82 3.30 8.68
N VAL A 155 17.07 2.37 7.76
CA VAL A 155 16.47 2.40 6.43
C VAL A 155 15.07 1.78 6.49
N PHE A 156 14.06 2.51 6.02
CA PHE A 156 12.67 2.06 6.02
C PHE A 156 11.90 2.52 4.77
N GLU A 157 10.76 1.88 4.54
CA GLU A 157 9.76 2.28 3.54
C GLU A 157 8.46 2.68 4.26
N GLN A 158 7.92 3.86 3.98
CA GLN A 158 6.62 4.28 4.54
C GLN A 158 5.44 3.71 3.73
N GLN A 159 4.33 3.44 4.41
CA GLN A 159 3.07 2.99 3.80
C GLN A 159 3.25 1.78 2.88
N PHE A 160 4.05 0.81 3.33
CA PHE A 160 4.43 -0.36 2.54
C PHE A 160 3.25 -1.33 2.39
N GLY A 161 2.80 -1.52 1.15
CA GLY A 161 1.76 -2.49 0.83
C GLY A 161 2.34 -3.91 0.71
N PHE A 162 1.81 -4.86 1.48
CA PHE A 162 2.29 -6.24 1.46
C PHE A 162 1.21 -7.23 1.07
N GLY A 163 1.53 -8.03 0.04
CA GLY A 163 0.86 -9.29 -0.28
C GLY A 163 -0.66 -9.22 -0.34
N GLY A 164 -1.23 -8.18 -0.94
CA GLY A 164 -2.68 -8.20 -1.10
C GLY A 164 -3.51 -7.70 0.10
N MET A 165 -2.94 -7.71 1.31
CA MET A 165 -3.75 -7.83 2.53
C MET A 165 -3.59 -6.66 3.50
N MET A 166 -2.40 -6.04 3.53
CA MET A 166 -2.11 -5.00 4.52
C MET A 166 -1.26 -3.87 3.94
N ILE A 167 -1.30 -2.74 4.62
CA ILE A 167 -0.43 -1.60 4.39
C ILE A 167 0.15 -1.25 5.76
N ALA A 168 1.43 -1.52 5.96
CA ALA A 168 2.15 -1.13 7.17
C ALA A 168 2.54 0.35 7.09
N ASP A 169 2.53 1.06 8.22
CA ASP A 169 2.97 2.46 8.25
C ASP A 169 4.46 2.57 7.96
N PHE A 170 5.25 1.62 8.47
CA PHE A 170 6.66 1.47 8.16
C PHE A 170 7.03 0.00 7.89
N TYR A 171 7.97 -0.21 6.98
CA TYR A 171 8.62 -1.49 6.75
C TYR A 171 10.13 -1.30 6.85
N ILE A 172 10.80 -2.15 7.64
CA ILE A 172 12.26 -2.14 7.79
C ILE A 172 12.83 -3.38 7.07
N PRO A 173 13.41 -3.24 5.87
CA PRO A 173 13.83 -4.38 5.05
C PRO A 173 14.91 -5.25 5.71
N SER A 174 15.87 -4.63 6.42
CA SER A 174 16.95 -5.36 7.08
C SER A 174 16.45 -6.33 8.16
N LEU A 175 15.31 -6.00 8.78
CA LEU A 175 14.71 -6.76 9.87
C LEU A 175 13.53 -7.62 9.42
N GLN A 176 13.11 -7.51 8.16
CA GLN A 176 11.86 -8.10 7.66
C GLN A 176 10.67 -7.79 8.58
N ALA A 177 10.61 -6.54 9.06
CA ALA A 177 9.68 -6.10 10.10
C ALA A 177 8.69 -5.05 9.60
N PHE A 178 7.41 -5.27 9.87
CA PHE A 178 6.34 -4.31 9.68
C PHE A 178 6.04 -3.57 10.99
N ILE A 179 5.74 -2.28 10.89
CA ILE A 179 5.36 -1.43 12.02
C ILE A 179 4.05 -0.74 11.69
N PHE A 180 3.09 -0.87 12.61
CA PHE A 180 1.79 -0.21 12.57
C PHE A 180 1.68 0.81 13.71
N VAL A 181 1.23 2.01 13.37
CA VAL A 181 1.01 3.13 14.28
C VAL A 181 -0.49 3.31 14.49
N ASP A 182 -1.00 2.65 15.52
CA ASP A 182 -2.43 2.52 15.77
C ASP A 182 -2.98 3.73 16.54
N GLY A 183 -4.02 4.37 16.00
CA GLY A 183 -4.78 5.39 16.74
C GLY A 183 -5.66 4.75 17.82
N SER A 184 -5.46 5.05 19.10
CA SER A 184 -6.13 4.35 20.21
C SER A 184 -7.66 4.35 20.15
N TYR A 185 -8.28 5.30 19.45
CA TYR A 185 -9.73 5.33 19.25
C TYR A 185 -10.24 4.26 18.27
N TRP A 186 -9.57 4.09 17.12
CA TRP A 186 -10.08 3.27 16.01
C TRP A 186 -9.82 1.77 16.20
N HIS A 187 -8.80 1.40 16.96
CA HIS A 187 -8.38 0.02 17.17
C HIS A 187 -9.05 -0.68 18.36
N ASN A 188 -9.88 0.03 19.13
CA ASN A 188 -10.69 -0.56 20.20
C ASN A 188 -12.01 -1.17 19.72
N LEU A 189 -12.35 -1.02 18.43
CA LEU A 189 -13.55 -1.62 17.87
C LEU A 189 -13.32 -3.13 17.62
N PRO A 190 -14.26 -4.03 17.96
CA PRO A 190 -14.09 -5.48 17.77
C PRO A 190 -13.72 -5.88 16.33
N SER A 191 -14.30 -5.21 15.33
CA SER A 191 -14.00 -5.46 13.93
C SER A 191 -12.62 -4.99 13.48
N SER A 192 -12.03 -4.00 14.17
CA SER A 192 -10.65 -3.58 13.95
C SER A 192 -9.68 -4.60 14.54
N GLN A 193 -9.97 -5.08 15.76
CA GLN A 193 -9.14 -6.08 16.45
C GLN A 193 -9.02 -7.38 15.66
N GLU A 194 -10.13 -7.88 15.09
CA GLU A 194 -10.11 -9.07 14.23
C GLU A 194 -9.23 -8.87 12.99
N LYS A 195 -9.34 -7.72 12.32
CA LYS A 195 -8.48 -7.39 11.16
C LYS A 195 -7.02 -7.29 11.55
N ASP A 196 -6.74 -6.65 12.68
CA ASP A 196 -5.38 -6.47 13.18
C ASP A 196 -4.74 -7.82 13.51
N TRP A 197 -5.51 -8.74 14.10
CA TRP A 197 -5.11 -10.11 14.35
C TRP A 197 -4.82 -10.86 13.03
N GLN A 198 -5.70 -10.78 12.04
CA GLN A 198 -5.49 -11.41 10.73
C GLN A 198 -4.22 -10.89 10.04
N GLN A 199 -3.94 -9.59 10.11
CA GLN A 199 -2.72 -8.99 9.56
C GLN A 199 -1.47 -9.53 10.25
N MET A 200 -1.49 -9.66 11.58
CA MET A 200 -0.40 -10.22 12.36
C MET A 200 -0.14 -11.69 12.00
N GLN A 201 -1.19 -12.51 11.90
CA GLN A 201 -1.06 -13.91 11.49
C GLN A 201 -0.54 -14.03 10.06
N TYR A 202 -1.01 -13.16 9.16
CA TYR A 202 -0.54 -13.15 7.77
C TYR A 202 0.95 -12.80 7.67
N ALA A 203 1.41 -11.78 8.41
CA ALA A 203 2.83 -11.43 8.47
C ALA A 203 3.67 -12.60 9.00
N LYS A 204 3.24 -13.19 10.12
CA LYS A 204 3.92 -14.32 10.76
C LYS A 204 4.01 -15.54 9.84
N ALA A 205 2.93 -15.88 9.14
CA ALA A 205 2.89 -16.98 8.18
C ALA A 205 3.83 -16.77 6.98
N LYS A 206 4.26 -15.53 6.72
CA LYS A 206 5.25 -15.18 5.69
C LYS A 206 6.67 -15.02 6.24
N GLY A 207 6.92 -15.39 7.50
CA GLY A 207 8.22 -15.24 8.15
C GLY A 207 8.60 -13.78 8.42
N MET A 208 7.61 -12.89 8.50
CA MET A 208 7.82 -11.46 8.76
C MET A 208 7.50 -11.15 10.21
N LYS A 209 8.26 -10.21 10.79
CA LYS A 209 7.94 -9.64 12.09
C LYS A 209 6.91 -8.52 11.92
N ALA A 210 6.04 -8.32 12.91
CA ALA A 210 5.06 -7.25 12.89
C ALA A 210 4.90 -6.66 14.29
N TYR A 211 4.95 -5.33 14.38
CA TYR A 211 4.84 -4.58 15.63
C TYR A 211 3.69 -3.59 15.52
N ARG A 212 2.92 -3.44 16.58
CA ARG A 212 1.85 -2.46 16.67
C ARG A 212 2.07 -1.57 17.88
N PHE A 213 2.13 -0.27 17.64
CA PHE A 213 2.29 0.73 18.69
C PHE A 213 1.10 1.67 18.68
N THR A 214 0.47 1.83 19.83
CA THR A 214 -0.57 2.84 20.01
C THR A 214 0.03 4.24 20.00
N ASP A 215 -0.75 5.22 19.54
CA ASP A 215 -0.44 6.65 19.66
C ASP A 215 0.02 7.04 21.08
N LYS A 216 -0.61 6.50 22.13
CA LYS A 216 -0.23 6.71 23.53
C LYS A 216 1.19 6.23 23.85
N GLN A 217 1.60 5.08 23.33
CA GLN A 217 2.96 4.55 23.53
C GLN A 217 3.99 5.45 22.83
N ILE A 218 3.69 5.86 21.59
CA ILE A 218 4.58 6.71 20.79
C ILE A 218 4.74 8.09 21.42
N PHE A 219 3.65 8.71 21.86
CA PHE A 219 3.71 10.01 22.55
C PHE A 219 4.42 9.94 23.89
N LYS A 220 4.33 8.80 24.59
CA LYS A 220 5.04 8.61 25.86
C LYS A 220 6.54 8.48 25.65
N ASN A 221 6.98 7.62 24.73
CA ASN A 221 8.40 7.43 24.42
C ASN A 221 8.58 6.70 23.08
N VAL A 222 8.74 7.45 22.00
CA VAL A 222 8.98 6.90 20.66
C VAL A 222 10.31 6.14 20.55
N SER A 223 11.38 6.62 21.22
CA SER A 223 12.67 5.90 21.22
C SER A 223 12.51 4.50 21.74
N LYS A 224 11.82 4.33 22.89
CA LYS A 224 11.56 3.00 23.46
C LYS A 224 10.78 2.09 22.50
N CYS A 225 9.86 2.63 21.71
CA CYS A 225 9.13 1.84 20.72
C CYS A 225 10.07 1.36 19.60
N VAL A 226 10.96 2.22 19.11
CA VAL A 226 11.95 1.85 18.09
C VAL A 226 12.97 0.86 18.67
N ASP A 227 13.45 1.08 19.90
CA ASP A 227 14.38 0.18 20.59
C ASP A 227 13.80 -1.23 20.72
N LEU A 228 12.52 -1.37 21.06
CA LEU A 228 11.85 -2.68 21.09
C LEU A 228 11.87 -3.40 19.73
N VAL A 229 11.78 -2.68 18.61
CA VAL A 229 11.87 -3.27 17.27
C VAL A 229 13.28 -3.74 16.97
N LEU A 230 14.29 -3.02 17.46
CA LEU A 230 15.71 -3.33 17.26
C LEU A 230 16.20 -4.45 18.18
N GLU A 231 15.82 -4.44 19.46
CA GLU A 231 16.19 -5.48 20.44
C GLU A 231 15.69 -6.86 20.01
N ASP A 232 14.46 -6.96 19.51
CA ASP A 232 13.95 -8.22 18.98
C ASP A 232 14.70 -8.65 17.70
N ALA A 233 15.29 -7.72 16.97
CA ALA A 233 16.19 -7.98 15.85
C ALA A 233 17.64 -8.28 16.23
N GLU A 234 18.05 -7.96 17.46
CA GLU A 234 19.34 -8.34 18.04
C GLU A 234 19.34 -9.77 18.60
N GLN A 235 18.21 -10.49 18.54
CA GLN A 235 18.28 -11.95 18.46
C GLN A 235 19.20 -12.25 17.27
N PRO A 236 20.44 -12.73 17.49
CA PRO A 236 21.39 -12.90 16.42
C PRO A 236 20.70 -13.73 15.35
N LEU A 237 20.76 -13.28 14.08
CA LEU A 237 20.50 -14.16 12.94
C LEU A 237 21.14 -15.47 13.33
N SER A 238 20.34 -16.54 13.40
CA SER A 238 20.93 -17.82 13.76
C SER A 238 22.07 -18.04 12.78
N PHE A 239 23.16 -18.65 13.21
CA PHE A 239 24.26 -18.90 12.29
C PHE A 239 23.77 -19.61 11.01
N GLY A 240 22.69 -20.40 11.12
CA GLY A 240 21.90 -20.92 10.01
C GLY A 240 21.34 -19.86 9.05
N ASP A 241 20.72 -18.79 9.53
CA ASP A 241 20.21 -17.68 8.69
C ASP A 241 21.33 -16.92 7.96
N LEU A 242 22.49 -16.77 8.62
CA LEU A 242 23.69 -16.21 8.00
C LEU A 242 24.18 -17.14 6.89
N ILE A 243 24.36 -18.42 7.18
CA ILE A 243 24.75 -19.46 6.21
C ILE A 243 23.77 -19.54 5.03
N ASP A 244 22.46 -19.45 5.29
CA ASP A 244 21.43 -19.48 4.25
C ASP A 244 21.51 -18.24 3.36
N ARG A 245 21.75 -17.05 3.94
CA ARG A 245 22.02 -15.83 3.15
C ARG A 245 23.29 -15.95 2.32
N PHE A 246 24.36 -16.54 2.85
CA PHE A 246 25.59 -16.86 2.10
C PHE A 246 25.32 -17.84 0.96
N THR A 247 24.55 -18.89 1.22
CA THR A 247 24.20 -19.93 0.24
C THR A 247 23.32 -19.35 -0.87
N ILE A 248 22.32 -18.54 -0.53
CA ILE A 248 21.47 -17.84 -1.49
C ILE A 248 22.28 -16.87 -2.35
N LEU A 249 23.24 -16.14 -1.78
CA LEU A 249 24.15 -15.27 -2.53
C LEU A 249 25.07 -16.07 -3.46
N GLY A 250 25.64 -17.18 -2.97
CA GLY A 250 26.45 -18.10 -3.77
C GLY A 250 25.67 -18.85 -4.86
N ILE A 251 24.35 -18.99 -4.71
CA ILE A 251 23.46 -19.49 -5.76
C ILE A 251 23.12 -18.37 -6.76
N LYS A 252 22.88 -17.14 -6.30
CA LYS A 252 22.61 -15.99 -7.17
C LYS A 252 23.80 -15.60 -8.06
N THR A 253 25.03 -15.80 -7.59
CA THR A 253 26.24 -15.64 -8.44
C THR A 253 26.27 -16.60 -9.62
N GLN A 254 25.61 -17.76 -9.53
CA GLN A 254 25.54 -18.73 -10.63
C GLN A 254 24.74 -18.25 -11.85
N LEU A 255 24.03 -17.13 -11.74
CA LEU A 255 23.10 -16.58 -12.74
C LEU A 255 23.48 -15.16 -13.21
N ALA A 256 24.65 -14.64 -12.81
CA ALA A 256 25.01 -13.24 -12.98
C ALA A 256 26.10 -13.00 -14.04
N ASN A 257 25.79 -12.16 -15.05
CA ASN A 257 26.75 -11.68 -16.04
C ASN A 257 27.83 -10.76 -15.40
N GLY A 258 28.96 -10.55 -16.08
CA GLY A 258 30.20 -9.97 -15.52
C GLY A 258 30.08 -8.70 -14.66
N ASP A 259 29.22 -7.74 -15.00
CA ASP A 259 29.03 -6.53 -14.20
C ASP A 259 28.20 -6.76 -12.92
N LYS A 260 27.24 -7.70 -12.98
CA LYS A 260 26.51 -8.15 -11.78
C LYS A 260 27.43 -8.94 -10.85
N LEU A 261 28.38 -9.71 -11.39
CA LEU A 261 29.35 -10.43 -10.58
C LEU A 261 30.24 -9.48 -9.77
N LYS A 262 30.72 -8.38 -10.38
CA LYS A 262 31.49 -7.35 -9.66
C LYS A 262 30.70 -6.72 -8.51
N GLN A 263 29.41 -6.45 -8.72
CA GLN A 263 28.54 -5.93 -7.66
C GLN A 263 28.31 -6.97 -6.56
N ILE A 264 28.10 -8.23 -6.91
CA ILE A 264 27.93 -9.30 -5.91
C ILE A 264 29.21 -9.51 -5.10
N ILE A 265 30.39 -9.47 -5.72
CA ILE A 265 31.68 -9.51 -5.00
C ILE A 265 31.80 -8.32 -4.03
N LYS A 266 31.35 -7.13 -4.43
CA LYS A 266 31.35 -5.93 -3.57
C LYS A 266 30.41 -6.09 -2.38
N ASP A 267 29.23 -6.65 -2.60
CA ASP A 267 28.22 -6.93 -1.57
C ASP A 267 28.71 -8.03 -0.61
N TYR A 268 29.39 -9.04 -1.14
CA TYR A 268 30.01 -10.11 -0.37
C TYR A 268 31.12 -9.58 0.54
N ARG A 269 31.99 -8.69 0.03
CA ARG A 269 33.01 -8.00 0.85
C ARG A 269 32.39 -7.13 1.94
N ARG A 270 31.29 -6.43 1.62
CA ARG A 270 30.55 -5.62 2.60
C ARG A 270 29.94 -6.48 3.70
N MET A 271 29.34 -7.62 3.35
CA MET A 271 28.81 -8.58 4.32
C MET A 271 29.91 -9.22 5.17
N ASN A 272 31.07 -9.54 4.59
CA ASN A 272 32.21 -10.07 5.33
C ASN A 272 32.69 -9.05 6.38
N LYS A 273 32.70 -7.75 6.03
CA LYS A 273 32.99 -6.67 6.98
C LYS A 273 31.98 -6.61 8.13
N LEU A 274 30.70 -6.86 7.86
CA LEU A 274 29.65 -6.91 8.89
C LEU A 274 29.78 -8.15 9.79
N LEU A 275 30.19 -9.28 9.23
CA LEU A 275 30.44 -10.52 9.97
C LEU A 275 31.63 -10.35 10.92
N LEU A 276 32.71 -9.76 10.43
CA LEU A 276 33.89 -9.42 11.24
C LEU A 276 33.55 -8.39 12.32
N ALA A 277 32.74 -7.38 12.01
CA ALA A 277 32.26 -6.42 13.01
C ALA A 277 31.34 -7.07 14.06
N GLY A 278 30.54 -8.06 13.67
CA GLY A 278 29.76 -8.89 14.59
C GLY A 278 30.65 -9.72 15.50
N ILE A 279 31.73 -10.29 14.98
CA ILE A 279 32.75 -11.00 15.77
C ILE A 279 33.48 -10.06 16.74
N GLU A 280 33.76 -8.81 16.35
CA GLU A 280 34.34 -7.79 17.26
C GLU A 280 33.35 -7.35 18.35
N HIS A 281 32.06 -7.24 18.02
CA HIS A 281 31.00 -6.93 18.99
C HIS A 281 30.88 -8.04 20.05
N TYR A 282 31.08 -9.27 19.61
CA TYR A 282 31.21 -10.45 20.41
C TYR A 282 32.61 -10.54 21.04
N LYS A 283 32.87 -9.71 22.07
CA LYS A 283 34.08 -9.72 22.91
C LYS A 283 34.28 -11.11 23.57
N TYR A 284 34.84 -12.06 22.83
CA TYR A 284 35.04 -13.43 23.30
C TYR A 284 36.51 -13.77 23.37
N SER A 285 36.86 -14.57 24.38
CA SER A 285 38.16 -15.21 24.50
C SER A 285 38.36 -16.16 23.30
N SER A 286 39.43 -15.92 22.53
CA SER A 286 39.84 -16.54 21.26
C SER A 286 38.98 -16.28 20.00
N PRO A 287 38.93 -15.05 19.47
CA PRO A 287 38.36 -14.78 18.15
C PRO A 287 39.19 -15.40 17.01
N GLU A 288 40.46 -15.73 17.24
CA GLU A 288 41.42 -16.09 16.18
C GLU A 288 41.02 -17.37 15.46
N GLU A 289 40.57 -18.39 16.19
CA GLU A 289 40.20 -19.68 15.60
C GLU A 289 38.91 -19.58 14.77
N ILE A 290 37.92 -18.83 15.25
CA ILE A 290 36.68 -18.56 14.51
C ILE A 290 36.99 -17.75 13.25
N ILE A 291 37.82 -16.71 13.36
CA ILE A 291 38.26 -15.90 12.22
C ILE A 291 39.01 -16.77 11.21
N ARG A 292 39.89 -17.67 11.67
CA ARG A 292 40.62 -18.61 10.82
C ARG A 292 39.66 -19.54 10.08
N LEU A 293 38.74 -20.19 10.78
CA LEU A 293 37.74 -21.09 10.17
C LEU A 293 36.86 -20.37 9.15
N ILE A 294 36.44 -19.14 9.43
CA ILE A 294 35.66 -18.32 8.50
C ILE A 294 36.49 -18.00 7.26
N LYS A 295 37.75 -17.59 7.43
CA LYS A 295 38.65 -17.30 6.30
C LYS A 295 38.86 -18.53 5.43
N ASP A 296 39.15 -19.68 6.03
CA ASP A 296 39.36 -20.94 5.34
C ASP A 296 38.09 -21.37 4.57
N LEU A 297 36.91 -21.16 5.18
CA LEU A 297 35.62 -21.45 4.55
C LEU A 297 35.35 -20.56 3.34
N LEU A 298 35.71 -19.27 3.45
CA LEU A 298 35.58 -18.31 2.36
C LEU A 298 36.49 -18.65 1.19
N ASP A 299 37.77 -18.92 1.47
CA ASP A 299 38.75 -19.28 0.45
C ASP A 299 38.33 -20.58 -0.26
N THR A 300 37.88 -21.58 0.51
CA THR A 300 37.34 -22.84 -0.04
C THR A 300 36.14 -22.61 -0.96
N ASN A 301 35.19 -21.76 -0.57
CA ASN A 301 34.03 -21.43 -1.41
C ASN A 301 34.42 -20.74 -2.72
N ILE A 302 35.43 -19.86 -2.69
CA ILE A 302 35.96 -19.20 -3.89
C ILE A 302 36.59 -20.23 -4.84
N TYR A 303 37.37 -21.19 -4.31
CA TYR A 303 37.95 -22.25 -5.13
C TYR A 303 36.89 -23.16 -5.75
N ILE A 304 35.88 -23.57 -4.97
CA ILE A 304 34.75 -24.36 -5.49
C ILE A 304 34.04 -23.60 -6.61
N PHE A 305 33.78 -22.31 -6.42
CA PHE A 305 33.12 -21.48 -7.42
C PHE A 305 33.88 -21.48 -8.76
N ASN A 306 35.19 -21.22 -8.72
CA ASN A 306 36.03 -21.18 -9.93
C ASN A 306 36.04 -22.54 -10.66
N LEU A 307 36.06 -23.65 -9.91
CA LEU A 307 36.01 -25.00 -10.50
C LEU A 307 34.65 -25.30 -11.13
N VAL A 308 33.55 -24.95 -10.45
CA VAL A 308 32.19 -25.11 -11.01
C VAL A 308 32.01 -24.28 -12.27
N GLU A 309 32.57 -23.08 -12.35
CA GLU A 309 32.53 -22.26 -13.55
C GLU A 309 33.28 -22.91 -14.72
N LYS A 310 34.48 -23.49 -14.47
CA LYS A 310 35.19 -24.29 -15.48
C LYS A 310 34.35 -25.48 -15.95
N ILE A 311 33.67 -26.16 -15.03
CA ILE A 311 32.81 -27.32 -15.33
C ILE A 311 31.66 -26.90 -16.25
N LYS A 312 30.92 -25.84 -15.88
CA LYS A 312 29.80 -25.31 -16.67
C LYS A 312 30.20 -24.90 -18.09
N ASN A 313 31.41 -24.38 -18.25
CA ASN A 313 31.94 -23.96 -19.55
C ASN A 313 32.56 -25.11 -20.37
N ASN A 314 32.45 -26.37 -19.92
CA ASN A 314 33.11 -27.54 -20.53
C ASN A 314 34.64 -27.37 -20.68
N LYS A 315 35.28 -26.63 -19.78
CA LYS A 315 36.74 -26.37 -19.75
C LYS A 315 37.47 -27.09 -18.62
N HIS A 316 36.81 -28.05 -17.97
CA HIS A 316 37.33 -28.75 -16.80
C HIS A 316 38.06 -30.04 -17.20
N THR A 317 39.06 -30.43 -16.41
CA THR A 317 39.66 -31.77 -16.48
C THR A 317 38.95 -32.73 -15.51
N ARG A 318 39.24 -34.04 -15.60
CA ARG A 318 38.78 -35.03 -14.61
C ARG A 318 39.31 -34.71 -13.20
N GLU A 319 40.51 -34.15 -13.11
CA GLU A 319 41.14 -33.72 -11.86
C GLU A 319 40.43 -32.51 -11.26
N ASP A 320 40.00 -31.54 -12.08
CA ASP A 320 39.20 -30.40 -11.62
C ASP A 320 37.89 -30.86 -10.96
N ALA A 321 37.21 -31.86 -11.55
CA ALA A 321 35.98 -32.44 -10.99
C ALA A 321 36.22 -33.13 -9.65
N LYS A 322 37.29 -33.95 -9.55
CA LYS A 322 37.69 -34.58 -8.29
C LYS A 322 38.02 -33.54 -7.23
N LYS A 323 38.79 -32.51 -7.58
CA LYS A 323 39.17 -31.41 -6.69
C LYS A 323 37.94 -30.64 -6.18
N ALA A 324 36.93 -30.44 -7.03
CA ALA A 324 35.68 -29.80 -6.62
C ALA A 324 34.91 -30.66 -5.59
N GLN A 325 34.94 -31.98 -5.72
CA GLN A 325 34.37 -32.90 -4.74
C GLN A 325 35.13 -32.85 -3.41
N ASP A 326 36.46 -32.94 -3.45
CA ASP A 326 37.33 -32.89 -2.27
C ASP A 326 37.15 -31.56 -1.50
N LEU A 327 37.08 -30.42 -2.22
CA LEU A 327 36.83 -29.12 -1.61
C LEU A 327 35.44 -29.00 -0.98
N ASN A 328 34.41 -29.63 -1.58
CA ASN A 328 33.08 -29.66 -0.96
C ASN A 328 33.07 -30.46 0.34
N GLN A 329 33.82 -31.57 0.40
CA GLN A 329 34.00 -32.32 1.64
C GLN A 329 34.72 -31.45 2.70
N HIS A 330 35.82 -30.80 2.32
CA HIS A 330 36.54 -29.89 3.22
C HIS A 330 35.68 -28.73 3.72
N ARG A 331 34.84 -28.14 2.84
CA ARG A 331 33.86 -27.12 3.21
C ARG A 331 32.92 -27.61 4.31
N SER A 332 32.42 -28.84 4.21
CA SER A 332 31.56 -29.45 5.25
C SER A 332 32.31 -29.64 6.58
N GLU A 333 33.58 -30.03 6.54
CA GLU A 333 34.42 -30.16 7.74
C GLU A 333 34.61 -28.81 8.44
N LEU A 334 34.92 -27.74 7.68
CA LEU A 334 35.05 -26.39 8.20
C LEU A 334 33.75 -25.88 8.84
N LEU A 335 32.60 -26.15 8.23
CA LEU A 335 31.29 -25.82 8.79
C LEU A 335 31.03 -26.55 10.12
N ASN A 336 31.39 -27.83 10.21
CA ASN A 336 31.23 -28.60 11.43
C ASN A 336 32.15 -28.10 12.54
N ALA A 337 33.40 -27.77 12.23
CA ALA A 337 34.35 -27.18 13.18
C ALA A 337 33.85 -25.83 13.69
N LEU A 338 33.38 -24.97 12.80
CA LEU A 338 32.84 -23.66 13.15
C LEU A 338 31.59 -23.77 14.04
N ASN A 339 30.67 -24.69 13.72
CA ASN A 339 29.51 -24.99 14.57
C ASN A 339 29.90 -25.53 15.95
N LYS A 340 30.95 -26.35 16.03
CA LYS A 340 31.47 -26.88 17.30
C LYS A 340 32.00 -25.76 18.20
N GLU A 341 32.80 -24.85 17.63
CA GLU A 341 33.30 -23.66 18.35
C GLU A 341 32.14 -22.82 18.90
N PHE A 342 31.10 -22.57 18.09
CA PHE A 342 29.93 -21.83 18.56
C PHE A 342 29.19 -22.52 19.70
N ARG A 343 28.93 -23.84 19.61
CA ARG A 343 28.25 -24.60 20.67
C ARG A 343 29.03 -24.62 21.98
N GLN A 344 30.35 -24.78 21.90
CA GLN A 344 31.20 -24.75 23.09
C GLN A 344 31.10 -23.39 23.79
N LYS A 345 31.09 -22.30 23.03
CA LYS A 345 30.96 -20.95 23.60
C LYS A 345 29.56 -20.66 24.15
N GLU A 346 28.49 -21.13 23.50
CA GLU A 346 27.13 -21.03 24.05
C GLU A 346 27.00 -21.71 25.42
N ASN A 347 27.62 -22.88 25.59
CA ASN A 347 27.64 -23.58 26.87
C ASN A 347 28.41 -22.80 27.95
N ASN A 348 29.52 -22.15 27.59
CA ASN A 348 30.32 -21.34 28.52
C ASN A 348 29.59 -20.07 28.99
N ILE A 349 28.63 -19.54 28.22
CA ILE A 349 27.83 -18.36 28.61
C ILE A 349 26.72 -18.73 29.60
N ARG A 350 26.24 -19.99 29.56
CA ARG A 350 25.15 -20.46 30.40
C ARG A 350 25.59 -20.90 31.80
N VAL A 351 26.89 -21.06 32.02
CA VAL A 351 27.54 -21.35 33.31
C VAL A 351 27.94 -20.02 33.94
#